data_AF-A0A7X5L7Z7-F1
#
_entry.id   AF-A0A7X5L7Z7-F1
#
_cell.length_a   1.000
_cell.length_b   1.000
_cell.length_c   1.000
_cell.angle_alpha   90.00
_cell.angle_beta   90.00
_cell.angle_gamma   90.00
#
_symmetry.space_group_name_H-M   'P 1'
#
loop_
_entity.id
_entity.type
_entity.pdbx_description
1 polymer ?
#
loop_
_entity_poly.entity_id
_entity_poly.type
_entity_poly.pdbx_seq_one_letter_code
_entity_poly.pdbx_strand_id
1 'polypeptide(L)'
;MAKVRGTSNVPMVLGIVGGALGLPSSICSSVCAGVFDTGGEIGLAGFYLYGTAITSIALIVVSCLKKKIPKFAGGLMLLGTALGGFLFACSFNILGIIAMLLTLIGGILSLVQKTEVVE
;
A
#
# COMPACT_ATOMS: atom_id res chain seq x y z
N MET A 1 -8.14 0.47 -30.22
CA MET A 1 -8.16 -0.51 -29.10
C MET A 1 -9.16 -0.01 -28.09
N ALA A 2 -10.23 -0.77 -27.86
CA ALA A 2 -11.24 -0.44 -26.87
C ALA A 2 -10.61 -0.29 -25.48
N LYS A 3 -10.76 0.87 -24.84
CA LYS A 3 -10.06 1.25 -23.62
C LYS A 3 -10.84 0.74 -22.41
N VAL A 4 -10.40 -0.37 -21.84
CA VAL A 4 -11.05 -0.96 -20.66
C VAL A 4 -10.76 -0.11 -19.42
N ARG A 5 -11.79 0.45 -18.78
CA ARG A 5 -11.68 1.26 -17.55
C ARG A 5 -12.47 0.63 -16.40
N GLY A 6 -12.04 0.91 -15.17
CA GLY A 6 -12.80 0.56 -13.98
C GLY A 6 -13.91 1.59 -13.74
N THR A 7 -15.12 1.12 -13.46
CA THR A 7 -16.30 1.99 -13.24
C THR A 7 -16.27 2.72 -11.90
N SER A 8 -15.47 2.26 -10.93
CA SER A 8 -15.44 2.79 -9.56
C SER A 8 -14.14 3.50 -9.21
N ASN A 9 -14.26 4.68 -8.60
CA ASN A 9 -13.13 5.39 -8.01
C ASN A 9 -12.82 4.93 -6.57
N VAL A 10 -13.71 4.14 -5.94
CA VAL A 10 -13.54 3.64 -4.55
C VAL A 10 -12.19 2.93 -4.33
N PRO A 11 -11.77 1.96 -5.17
CA PRO A 11 -10.50 1.28 -4.96
C PRO A 11 -9.27 2.19 -5.19
N MET A 12 -9.41 3.27 -5.96
CA MET A 12 -8.36 4.28 -6.15
C MET A 12 -8.21 5.13 -4.88
N VAL A 13 -9.33 5.64 -4.34
CA VAL A 13 -9.33 6.47 -3.13
C VAL A 13 -8.84 5.67 -1.92
N LEU A 14 -9.33 4.45 -1.71
CA LEU A 14 -8.89 3.59 -0.60
C LEU A 14 -7.40 3.27 -0.64
N GLY A 15 -6.85 3.08 -1.85
CA GLY A 15 -5.42 2.84 -2.02
C GLY A 15 -4.56 4.09 -1.79
N ILE A 16 -5.01 5.27 -2.24
CA ILE A 16 -4.33 6.55 -1.97
C ILE A 16 -4.37 6.87 -0.48
N VAL A 17 -5.51 6.73 0.17
CA VAL A 17 -5.66 6.98 1.61
C VAL A 17 -4.82 6.00 2.42
N GLY A 18 -4.83 4.71 2.07
CA GLY A 18 -3.98 3.72 2.73
C GLY A 18 -2.49 4.00 2.52
N GLY A 19 -2.06 4.40 1.32
CA GLY A 19 -0.68 4.80 1.07
C GLY A 19 -0.27 6.09 1.81
N ALA A 20 -1.16 7.07 1.90
CA ALA A 20 -0.92 8.31 2.63
C ALA A 20 -0.81 8.06 4.15
N LEU A 21 -1.59 7.13 4.70
CA LEU A 21 -1.46 6.68 6.10
C LEU A 21 -0.23 5.79 6.33
N GLY A 22 0.28 5.14 5.28
CA GLY A 22 1.53 4.37 5.30
C GLY A 22 2.80 5.23 5.51
N LEU A 23 2.77 6.50 5.11
CA LEU A 23 3.89 7.44 5.30
C LEU A 23 4.14 7.87 6.76
N PRO A 24 3.16 8.33 7.55
CA PRO A 24 3.40 8.57 8.97
C PRO A 24 3.67 7.25 9.71
N SER A 25 3.09 6.15 9.22
CA SER A 25 3.36 4.80 9.72
C SER A 25 4.84 4.42 9.58
N SER A 26 5.54 4.82 8.52
CA SER A 26 6.96 4.49 8.34
C SER A 26 7.86 5.11 9.40
N ILE A 27 7.56 6.35 9.80
CA ILE A 27 8.31 7.09 10.81
C ILE A 27 8.11 6.47 12.19
N CYS A 28 6.88 6.11 12.56
CA CYS A 28 6.68 5.47 13.86
C CYS A 28 7.19 4.03 13.90
N SER A 29 7.10 3.27 12.80
CA SER A 29 7.74 1.94 12.70
C SER A 29 9.27 2.01 12.82
N SER A 30 9.91 3.04 12.26
CA SER A 30 11.37 3.20 12.36
C SER A 30 11.83 3.60 13.76
N VAL A 31 11.08 4.46 14.45
CA VAL A 31 11.39 4.83 15.85
C VAL A 31 11.26 3.61 16.76
N CYS A 32 10.19 2.83 16.61
CA CYS A 32 10.00 1.61 17.39
C CYS A 32 11.10 0.57 17.13
N ALA A 33 11.56 0.43 15.88
CA ALA A 33 12.67 -0.45 15.54
C ALA A 33 14.03 0.07 16.04
N GLY A 34 14.25 1.39 16.05
CA GLY A 34 15.49 2.03 16.50
C GLY A 34 15.74 1.94 18.01
N VAL A 35 14.70 1.77 18.84
CA VAL A 35 14.87 1.57 20.29
C VAL A 35 15.50 0.22 20.63
N PHE A 36 15.33 -0.78 19.76
CA PHE A 36 15.93 -2.12 19.92
C PHE A 36 17.22 -2.31 19.11
N ASP A 37 17.63 -1.31 18.35
CA ASP A 37 18.80 -1.37 17.47
C ASP A 37 20.05 -0.97 18.26
N THR A 38 20.74 -1.96 18.84
CA THR A 38 21.96 -1.77 19.62
C THR A 38 23.25 -1.80 18.79
N GLY A 39 23.16 -1.80 17.45
CA GLY A 39 24.29 -1.93 16.53
C GLY A 39 24.34 -0.84 15.46
N GLY A 40 25.46 -0.12 15.38
CA GLY A 40 25.64 1.10 14.56
C GLY A 40 25.91 0.93 13.06
N GLU A 41 25.32 -0.06 12.40
CA GLU A 41 25.27 -0.10 10.91
C GLU A 41 23.84 0.18 10.43
N ILE A 42 23.54 0.12 9.12
CA ILE A 42 22.18 0.37 8.58
C ILE A 42 21.23 -0.72 9.12
N GLY A 43 20.77 -0.53 10.35
CA GLY A 43 20.13 -1.56 11.15
C GLY A 43 18.65 -1.72 10.84
N LEU A 44 17.98 -2.51 11.68
CA LEU A 44 16.55 -2.82 11.57
C LEU A 44 15.70 -1.55 11.41
N ALA A 45 16.09 -0.45 12.06
CA ALA A 45 15.41 0.84 11.95
C ALA A 45 15.37 1.40 10.51
N GLY A 46 16.48 1.31 9.78
CA GLY A 46 16.57 1.76 8.39
C GLY A 46 15.75 0.86 7.45
N PHE A 47 15.80 -0.45 7.65
CA PHE A 47 15.02 -1.40 6.85
C PHE A 47 13.51 -1.17 6.99
N TYR A 48 13.01 -0.93 8.20
CA TYR A 48 11.61 -0.59 8.42
C TYR A 48 11.25 0.78 7.84
N LEU A 49 12.08 1.81 8.00
CA LEU A 49 11.82 3.15 7.45
C LEU A 49 11.72 3.13 5.93
N TYR A 50 12.75 2.65 5.25
CA TYR A 50 12.80 2.64 3.79
C TYR A 50 11.81 1.62 3.21
N GLY A 51 11.68 0.45 3.83
CA GLY A 51 10.75 -0.59 3.37
C GLY A 51 9.29 -0.14 3.42
N THR A 52 8.84 0.45 4.53
CA THR A 52 7.47 0.97 4.65
C THR A 52 7.24 2.23 3.82
N ALA A 53 8.24 3.11 3.67
CA ALA A 53 8.11 4.29 2.81
C ALA A 53 8.00 3.90 1.33
N ILE A 54 8.86 3.02 0.83
CA ILE A 54 8.85 2.56 -0.57
C ILE A 54 7.55 1.84 -0.87
N THR A 55 7.10 0.94 0.01
CA THR A 55 5.82 0.23 -0.18
C THR A 55 4.63 1.18 -0.18
N SER A 56 4.61 2.18 0.69
CA SER A 56 3.55 3.22 0.72
C SER A 56 3.51 4.04 -0.56
N ILE A 57 4.66 4.47 -1.06
CA ILE A 57 4.76 5.21 -2.33
C ILE A 57 4.32 4.32 -3.51
N ALA A 58 4.77 3.06 -3.54
CA ALA A 58 4.36 2.10 -4.55
C ALA A 58 2.84 1.88 -4.55
N LEU A 59 2.22 1.75 -3.37
CA LEU A 59 0.77 1.63 -3.23
C LEU A 59 0.03 2.85 -3.78
N ILE A 60 0.52 4.08 -3.54
CA ILE A 60 -0.07 5.31 -4.11
C ILE A 60 0.02 5.28 -5.65
N VAL A 61 1.20 4.97 -6.19
CA VAL A 61 1.43 4.93 -7.65
C VAL A 61 0.55 3.88 -8.31
N VAL A 62 0.47 2.68 -7.73
CA VAL A 62 -0.38 1.59 -8.23
C VAL A 62 -1.86 1.94 -8.11
N SER A 63 -2.26 2.67 -7.06
CA SER A 63 -3.63 3.17 -6.90
C SER A 63 -4.02 4.12 -8.03
N CYS A 64 -3.10 4.99 -8.48
CA CYS A 64 -3.34 5.87 -9.62
C CYS A 64 -3.55 5.11 -10.95
N LEU A 65 -2.99 3.90 -11.07
CA LEU A 65 -3.09 3.07 -12.28
C LEU A 65 -4.40 2.27 -12.35
N LYS A 66 -5.17 2.16 -11.26
CA LYS A 66 -6.41 1.36 -11.20
C LYS A 66 -7.48 1.77 -12.20
N LYS A 67 -7.53 3.05 -12.57
CA LYS A 67 -8.50 3.55 -13.55
C LYS A 67 -8.19 3.12 -14.98
N LYS A 68 -6.91 2.84 -15.28
CA LYS A 68 -6.44 2.41 -16.61
C LYS A 68 -6.37 0.89 -16.76
N ILE A 69 -5.94 0.17 -15.70
CA ILE A 69 -5.71 -1.28 -15.72
C ILE A 69 -6.19 -1.93 -14.42
N PRO A 70 -7.51 -2.01 -14.18
CA PRO A 70 -8.09 -2.32 -12.86
C PRO A 70 -7.70 -3.70 -12.30
N LYS A 71 -7.62 -4.73 -13.16
CA LYS A 71 -7.27 -6.10 -12.73
C LYS A 71 -5.79 -6.22 -12.35
N PHE A 72 -4.90 -5.70 -13.19
CA PHE A 72 -3.45 -5.74 -12.94
C PHE A 72 -3.07 -4.88 -11.73
N ALA A 73 -3.61 -3.65 -11.66
CA ALA A 73 -3.38 -2.76 -10.52
C ALA A 73 -3.98 -3.32 -9.22
N GLY A 74 -5.13 -3.99 -9.26
CA GLY A 74 -5.70 -4.68 -8.09
C GLY A 74 -4.80 -5.79 -7.55
N GLY A 75 -4.27 -6.65 -8.43
CA GLY A 75 -3.34 -7.71 -8.06
C GLY A 75 -2.02 -7.17 -7.52
N LEU A 76 -1.46 -6.14 -8.17
CA LEU A 76 -0.23 -5.50 -7.71
C LEU A 76 -0.42 -4.78 -6.36
N MET A 77 -1.61 -4.20 -6.14
CA MET A 77 -1.92 -3.59 -4.85
C MET A 77 -2.03 -4.64 -3.75
N LEU A 78 -2.64 -5.80 -4.01
CA LEU A 78 -2.68 -6.93 -3.07
C LEU A 78 -1.28 -7.46 -2.71
N LEU A 79 -0.40 -7.58 -3.70
CA LEU A 79 1.02 -7.92 -3.46
C LEU A 79 1.71 -6.87 -2.60
N GLY A 80 1.49 -5.58 -2.90
CA GLY A 80 1.99 -4.47 -2.09
C GLY A 80 1.45 -4.50 -0.66
N THR A 81 0.19 -4.86 -0.47
CA THR A 81 -0.42 -5.00 0.86
C THR A 81 0.10 -6.22 1.61
N ALA A 82 0.41 -7.32 0.93
CA ALA A 82 1.02 -8.50 1.57
C ALA A 82 2.45 -8.22 2.03
N LEU A 83 3.26 -7.60 1.16
CA LEU A 83 4.63 -7.20 1.49
C LEU A 83 4.67 -6.11 2.57
N GLY A 84 3.85 -5.06 2.41
CA GLY A 84 3.69 -4.00 3.40
C GLY A 84 3.06 -4.51 4.70
N GLY A 85 2.18 -5.51 4.64
CA GLY A 85 1.55 -6.12 5.80
C GLY A 85 2.56 -6.75 6.75
N PHE A 86 3.59 -7.41 6.25
CA PHE A 86 4.69 -7.89 7.08
C PHE A 86 5.42 -6.74 7.80
N LEU A 87 5.73 -5.67 7.07
CA LEU A 87 6.41 -4.50 7.60
C LEU A 87 5.56 -3.72 8.62
N PHE A 88 4.26 -3.58 8.39
CA PHE A 88 3.35 -2.85 9.28
C PHE A 88 2.88 -3.66 10.49
N ALA A 89 2.67 -4.98 10.33
CA ALA A 89 2.21 -5.85 11.40
C ALA A 89 3.32 -6.13 12.43
N CYS A 90 4.56 -6.33 11.98
CA CYS A 90 5.69 -6.58 12.89
C CYS A 90 6.01 -5.37 13.79
N SER A 91 5.67 -4.14 13.37
CA SER A 91 5.87 -2.94 14.19
C SER A 91 4.72 -2.64 15.16
N PHE A 92 3.67 -3.47 15.22
CA PHE A 92 2.44 -3.22 16.03
C PHE A 92 1.86 -1.80 15.87
N ASN A 93 1.98 -1.27 14.65
CA ASN A 93 1.68 0.11 14.37
C ASN A 93 0.23 0.25 13.91
N ILE A 94 -0.60 0.87 14.72
CA ILE A 94 -2.04 1.04 14.47
C ILE A 94 -2.30 1.74 13.13
N LEU A 95 -1.50 2.76 12.78
CA LEU A 95 -1.62 3.47 11.50
C LEU A 95 -1.30 2.57 10.32
N GLY A 96 -0.27 1.72 10.46
CA GLY A 96 0.11 0.72 9.47
C GLY A 96 -0.95 -0.36 9.27
N ILE A 97 -1.59 -0.81 10.36
CA ILE A 97 -2.67 -1.79 10.31
C ILE A 97 -3.90 -1.22 9.59
N ILE A 98 -4.27 0.04 9.88
CA ILE A 98 -5.38 0.71 9.19
C ILE A 98 -5.06 0.90 7.70
N ALA A 99 -3.85 1.35 7.37
CA ALA A 99 -3.36 1.48 6.00
C ALA A 99 -3.40 0.14 5.23
N MET A 100 -3.02 -0.94 5.90
CA MET A 100 -3.08 -2.30 5.35
C MET A 100 -4.54 -2.71 5.06
N LEU A 101 -5.47 -2.50 6.00
CA LEU A 101 -6.87 -2.86 5.79
C LEU A 101 -7.51 -2.08 4.64
N LEU A 102 -7.26 -0.77 4.57
CA LEU A 102 -7.75 0.10 3.49
C LEU A 102 -7.21 -0.35 2.12
N THR A 103 -5.92 -0.66 2.05
CA THR A 103 -5.31 -1.12 0.79
C THR A 103 -5.74 -2.54 0.43
N LEU A 104 -6.00 -3.41 1.40
CA LEU A 104 -6.54 -4.76 1.19
C LEU A 104 -7.95 -4.70 0.59
N ILE A 105 -8.85 -3.94 1.21
CA ILE A 105 -10.22 -3.74 0.74
C ILE A 105 -10.20 -3.08 -0.65
N GLY A 106 -9.39 -2.05 -0.83
CA GLY A 106 -9.21 -1.39 -2.12
C GLY A 106 -8.65 -2.31 -3.20
N GLY A 107 -7.82 -3.29 -2.84
CA GLY A 107 -7.27 -4.31 -3.74
C GLY A 107 -8.35 -5.28 -4.21
N ILE A 108 -9.10 -5.86 -3.27
CA ILE A 108 -10.20 -6.81 -3.54
C ILE A 108 -11.29 -6.14 -4.40
N LEU A 109 -11.72 -4.92 -4.04
CA LEU A 109 -12.71 -4.18 -4.81
C LEU A 109 -12.21 -3.86 -6.23
N SER A 110 -10.91 -3.66 -6.43
CA SER A 110 -10.33 -3.45 -7.76
C SER A 110 -10.36 -4.70 -8.64
N LEU A 111 -10.29 -5.89 -8.03
CA LEU A 111 -10.40 -7.18 -8.75
C LEU A 111 -11.84 -7.54 -9.09
N VAL A 112 -12.79 -7.18 -8.21
CA VAL A 112 -14.21 -7.52 -8.37
C VAL A 112 -14.99 -6.46 -9.16
N GLN A 113 -14.46 -5.25 -9.34
CA GLN A 113 -15.20 -4.20 -10.06
C GLN A 113 -15.48 -4.59 -11.52
N LYS A 114 -16.68 -4.22 -11.99
CA LYS A 114 -17.04 -4.33 -13.40
C LYS A 114 -16.18 -3.39 -14.22
N THR A 115 -15.66 -3.89 -15.33
CA THR A 115 -14.85 -3.11 -16.26
C THR A 115 -15.69 -2.69 -17.45
N GLU A 116 -15.71 -1.40 -17.74
CA GLU A 116 -16.39 -0.81 -18.89
C GLU A 116 -15.42 -0.69 -20.07
N VAL A 117 -15.91 -0.96 -21.27
CA VAL A 117 -15.15 -0.76 -22.51
C VAL A 117 -15.47 0.64 -23.00
N VAL A 118 -14.48 1.54 -22.96
CA VAL A 118 -14.59 2.91 -23.49
C VAL A 118 -14.01 2.90 -24.90
N GLU A 119 -14.87 3.02 -25.92
CA GLU A 119 -14.42 3.20 -27.31
C GLU A 119 -13.70 4.53 -27.53
#